data_AF-A0A2B4S2C0-F1
#
_entry.id   AF-A0A2B4S2C0-F1
#
_cell.length_a   1.000
_cell.length_b   1.000
_cell.length_c   1.000
_cell.angle_alpha   90.00
_cell.angle_beta   90.00
_cell.angle_gamma   90.00
#
_symmetry.space_group_name_H-M   'P 1'
#
loop_
_entity.id
_entity.type
_entity.pdbx_description
1 polymer ?
#
loop_
_entity_poly.entity_id
_entity_poly.type
_entity_poly.pdbx_seq_one_letter_code
_entity_poly.pdbx_strand_id
1 'polypeptide(L)'
;MASNSGGSKLGEGEREQALISSLESLCKKHDRETARQAIETLLTLANNIVKSPTDEKYRKVKKQNKSFSSKVWQLSEAQEFLFSWGWQEDDDYVVLPSDEDIQLVKQILMKKLHTIPSRSSSGVTSKSEPVSYEPLFQSITVRCSFSTMLDVYGYQIDRN
;
A
#
# COMPACT_ATOMS: atom_id res chain seq x y z
N MET A 1 25.44 -30.33 -16.16
CA MET A 1 25.57 -29.06 -15.41
C MET A 1 24.82 -29.27 -14.10
N ALA A 2 25.54 -29.38 -12.98
CA ALA A 2 24.94 -29.72 -11.69
C ALA A 2 24.33 -28.45 -11.05
N SER A 3 23.00 -28.43 -10.94
CA SER A 3 22.29 -27.43 -10.14
C SER A 3 22.56 -27.72 -8.67
N ASN A 4 23.42 -26.93 -8.06
CA ASN A 4 23.73 -27.02 -6.64
C ASN A 4 22.60 -26.33 -5.86
N SER A 5 21.51 -27.05 -5.63
CA SER A 5 20.41 -26.62 -4.75
C SER A 5 20.86 -26.78 -3.30
N GLY A 6 21.52 -25.75 -2.78
CA GLY A 6 21.91 -25.66 -1.37
C GLY A 6 20.67 -25.73 -0.49
N GLY A 7 20.60 -26.79 0.32
CA GLY A 7 19.68 -26.84 1.45
C GLY A 7 20.10 -25.85 2.52
N SER A 8 19.20 -24.93 2.85
CA SER A 8 19.32 -24.05 4.01
C SER A 8 18.03 -24.13 4.81
N LYS A 9 18.12 -24.76 5.98
CA LYS A 9 17.38 -24.45 7.21
C LYS A 9 15.94 -23.94 6.99
N LEU A 10 15.01 -24.89 6.96
CA LEU A 10 13.56 -24.68 6.88
C LEU A 10 13.09 -23.77 8.03
N GLY A 11 12.51 -22.62 7.69
CA GLY A 11 11.93 -21.67 8.65
C GLY A 11 12.13 -20.19 8.28
N GLU A 12 13.30 -19.81 7.77
CA GLU A 12 13.61 -18.41 7.43
C GLU A 12 13.66 -18.18 5.92
N GLY A 13 14.27 -19.10 5.17
CA GLY A 13 14.41 -18.98 3.71
C GLY A 13 13.09 -19.13 2.94
N GLU A 14 12.16 -19.94 3.44
CA GLU A 14 10.86 -20.16 2.77
C GLU A 14 9.99 -18.89 2.78
N ARG A 15 10.02 -18.14 3.90
CA ARG A 15 9.31 -16.87 4.03
C ARG A 15 9.92 -15.79 3.13
N GLU A 16 11.25 -15.66 3.15
CA GLU A 16 11.96 -14.75 2.23
C GLU A 16 11.62 -15.08 0.76
N GLN A 17 11.62 -16.35 0.40
CA GLN A 17 11.30 -16.78 -0.96
C GLN A 17 9.86 -16.46 -1.35
N ALA A 18 8.89 -16.63 -0.45
CA ALA A 18 7.50 -16.27 -0.69
C ALA A 18 7.32 -14.75 -0.93
N LEU A 19 8.01 -13.91 -0.15
CA LEU A 19 8.04 -12.47 -0.33
C LEU A 19 8.61 -12.09 -1.70
N ILE A 20 9.75 -12.69 -2.08
CA ILE A 20 10.38 -12.44 -3.38
C ILE A 20 9.46 -12.86 -4.53
N SER A 21 8.86 -14.05 -4.44
CA SER A 21 7.94 -14.60 -5.46
C SER A 21 6.71 -13.71 -5.67
N SER A 22 6.15 -13.17 -4.57
CA SER A 22 5.01 -12.25 -4.63
C SER A 22 5.39 -10.95 -5.36
N LEU A 23 6.57 -10.39 -5.06
CA LEU A 23 7.07 -9.19 -5.75
C LEU A 23 7.39 -9.44 -7.23
N GLU A 24 7.87 -10.63 -7.59
CA GLU A 24 8.07 -11.01 -8.99
C GLU A 24 6.74 -11.12 -9.74
N SER A 25 5.74 -11.74 -9.12
CA SER A 25 4.39 -11.86 -9.68
C SER A 25 3.74 -10.49 -9.88
N LEU A 26 3.90 -9.58 -8.91
CA LEU A 26 3.44 -8.19 -8.99
C LEU A 26 4.05 -7.46 -10.19
N CYS A 27 5.38 -7.52 -10.36
CA CYS A 27 6.07 -6.91 -11.49
C CYS A 27 5.75 -7.56 -12.84
N LYS A 28 5.31 -8.82 -12.85
CA LYS A 28 4.96 -9.56 -14.07
C LYS A 28 3.53 -9.28 -14.53
N LYS A 29 2.60 -9.10 -13.58
CA LYS A 29 1.17 -8.90 -13.86
C LYS A 29 0.80 -7.43 -14.06
N HIS A 30 1.51 -6.50 -13.42
CA HIS A 30 1.24 -5.06 -13.48
C HIS A 30 2.37 -4.29 -14.14
N ASP A 31 2.05 -3.09 -14.66
CA ASP A 31 3.03 -2.18 -15.21
C ASP A 31 4.11 -1.79 -14.20
N ARG A 32 5.28 -1.41 -14.74
CA ARG A 32 6.46 -1.05 -13.95
C ARG A 32 6.17 0.08 -12.96
N GLU A 33 5.37 1.06 -13.35
CA GLU A 33 4.98 2.19 -12.50
C GLU A 33 4.09 1.75 -11.34
N THR A 34 3.05 0.96 -11.64
CA THR A 34 2.15 0.40 -10.62
C THR A 34 2.90 -0.48 -9.63
N ALA A 35 3.73 -1.40 -10.12
CA ALA A 35 4.53 -2.27 -9.27
C ALA A 35 5.50 -1.47 -8.40
N ARG A 36 6.15 -0.43 -8.96
CA ARG A 36 7.04 0.46 -8.22
C ARG A 36 6.29 1.21 -7.12
N GLN A 37 5.13 1.81 -7.43
CA GLN A 37 4.32 2.56 -6.46
C GLN A 37 3.84 1.67 -5.30
N ALA A 38 3.46 0.43 -5.60
CA ALA A 38 3.10 -0.57 -4.59
C ALA A 38 4.29 -0.87 -3.67
N ILE A 39 5.48 -1.15 -4.24
CA ILE A 39 6.72 -1.44 -3.49
C ILE A 39 7.14 -0.23 -2.64
N GLU A 40 7.07 0.99 -3.17
CA GLU A 40 7.38 2.22 -2.43
C GLU A 40 6.42 2.45 -1.26
N THR A 41 5.14 2.12 -1.44
CA THR A 41 4.13 2.20 -0.38
C THR A 41 4.41 1.18 0.73
N LEU A 42 4.67 -0.09 0.37
CA LEU A 42 5.04 -1.15 1.31
C LEU A 42 6.32 -0.80 2.09
N LEU A 43 7.33 -0.26 1.40
CA LEU A 43 8.58 0.17 2.01
C LEU A 43 8.37 1.34 2.98
N THR A 44 7.42 2.24 2.69
CA THR A 44 7.06 3.34 3.58
C THR A 44 6.43 2.81 4.87
N LEU A 45 5.52 1.83 4.77
CA LEU A 45 4.93 1.16 5.94
C LEU A 45 6.01 0.51 6.80
N ALA A 46 6.92 -0.25 6.18
CA ALA A 46 8.04 -0.89 6.87
C ALA A 46 8.92 0.14 7.59
N ASN A 47 9.28 1.24 6.91
CA ASN A 47 10.11 2.30 7.50
C ASN A 47 9.42 2.99 8.69
N ASN A 48 8.11 3.22 8.62
CA ASN A 48 7.36 3.84 9.71
C ASN A 48 7.38 2.94 10.96
N ILE A 49 7.18 1.63 10.80
CA ILE A 49 7.24 0.67 11.91
C ILE A 49 8.66 0.60 12.48
N VAL A 50 9.70 0.56 11.63
CA VAL A 50 11.10 0.54 12.09
C VAL A 50 11.47 1.82 12.83
N LYS A 51 10.97 2.98 12.38
CA LYS A 51 11.23 4.28 13.02
C LYS A 51 10.50 4.41 14.35
N SER A 52 9.35 3.79 14.51
CA SER A 52 8.51 3.89 15.70
C SER A 52 7.86 2.54 16.03
N PRO A 53 8.64 1.57 16.53
CA PRO A 53 8.17 0.19 16.77
C PRO A 53 7.16 0.09 17.92
N THR A 54 7.14 1.08 18.81
CA THR A 54 6.24 1.16 19.97
C THR A 54 4.87 1.73 19.65
N ASP A 55 4.68 2.30 18.45
CA ASP A 55 3.48 3.05 18.11
C ASP A 55 2.58 2.18 17.21
N GLU A 56 1.57 1.55 17.84
CA GLU A 56 0.69 0.54 17.23
C GLU A 56 -0.09 1.07 16.01
N LYS A 57 -0.25 2.39 15.89
CA LYS A 57 -0.90 3.02 14.72
C LYS A 57 -0.12 2.80 13.42
N TYR A 58 1.18 2.47 13.49
CA TYR A 58 1.98 2.12 12.30
C TYR A 58 1.89 0.63 11.96
N ARG A 59 1.41 -0.18 12.91
CA ARG A 59 1.14 -1.62 12.75
C ARG A 59 -0.31 -1.92 12.38
N LYS A 60 -1.11 -0.88 12.10
CA LYS A 60 -2.51 -1.01 11.67
C LYS A 60 -2.79 -0.04 10.54
N VAL A 61 -3.35 -0.52 9.43
CA VAL A 61 -3.74 0.30 8.27
C VAL A 61 -5.18 0.00 7.85
N LYS A 62 -5.97 1.03 7.53
CA LYS A 62 -7.34 0.86 7.02
C LYS A 62 -7.33 0.45 5.56
N LYS A 63 -8.11 -0.58 5.22
CA LYS A 63 -8.33 -1.02 3.83
C LYS A 63 -9.00 0.05 2.97
N GLN A 64 -9.81 0.92 3.59
CA GLN A 64 -10.50 2.03 2.94
C GLN A 64 -9.61 3.25 2.65
N ASN A 65 -8.37 3.30 3.17
CA ASN A 65 -7.49 4.43 2.90
C ASN A 65 -7.19 4.49 1.40
N LYS A 66 -7.64 5.53 0.70
CA LYS A 66 -7.52 5.65 -0.78
C LYS A 66 -6.10 5.40 -1.28
N SER A 67 -5.08 5.92 -0.59
CA SER A 67 -3.68 5.78 -0.99
C SER A 67 -3.18 4.35 -0.85
N PHE A 68 -3.53 3.67 0.24
CA PHE A 68 -3.17 2.26 0.46
C PHE A 68 -4.01 1.33 -0.41
N SER A 69 -5.31 1.61 -0.49
CA SER A 69 -6.30 0.82 -1.19
C SER A 69 -5.98 0.73 -2.68
N SER A 70 -5.83 1.90 -3.32
CA SER A 70 -5.61 1.96 -4.76
C SER A 70 -4.22 1.45 -5.19
N LYS A 71 -3.20 1.57 -4.34
CA LYS A 71 -1.81 1.24 -4.69
C LYS A 71 -1.39 -0.17 -4.27
N VAL A 72 -2.01 -0.72 -3.23
CA VAL A 72 -1.61 -2.00 -2.61
C VAL A 72 -2.82 -2.93 -2.50
N TRP A 73 -3.90 -2.51 -1.83
CA TRP A 73 -5.02 -3.41 -1.52
C TRP A 73 -5.79 -3.89 -2.77
N GLN A 74 -5.88 -3.09 -3.82
CA GLN A 74 -6.52 -3.48 -5.08
C GLN A 74 -5.70 -4.50 -5.89
N LEU A 75 -4.45 -4.74 -5.50
CA LEU A 75 -3.54 -5.67 -6.18
C LEU A 75 -3.47 -6.96 -5.38
N SER A 76 -4.03 -8.04 -5.92
CA SER A 76 -4.04 -9.35 -5.25
C SER A 76 -2.64 -9.83 -4.88
N GLU A 77 -1.64 -9.58 -5.72
CA GLU A 77 -0.25 -9.98 -5.48
C GLU A 77 0.39 -9.19 -4.33
N ALA A 78 -0.03 -7.94 -4.14
CA ALA A 78 0.45 -7.12 -3.05
C ALA A 78 -0.25 -7.49 -1.72
N GLN A 79 -1.50 -7.96 -1.78
CA GLN A 79 -2.17 -8.58 -0.62
C GLN A 79 -1.47 -9.89 -0.22
N GLU A 80 -1.17 -10.77 -1.18
CA GLU A 80 -0.40 -12.00 -0.93
C GLU A 80 0.97 -11.69 -0.29
N PHE A 81 1.63 -10.62 -0.74
CA PHE A 81 2.87 -10.14 -0.12
C PHE A 81 2.66 -9.70 1.34
N LEU A 82 1.59 -8.93 1.62
CA LEU A 82 1.27 -8.51 2.99
C LEU A 82 1.05 -9.72 3.91
N PHE A 83 0.28 -10.71 3.45
CA PHE A 83 0.03 -11.94 4.22
C PHE A 83 1.31 -12.76 4.41
N SER A 84 2.19 -12.83 3.40
CA SER A 84 3.50 -13.48 3.52
C SER A 84 4.45 -12.74 4.46
N TRP A 85 4.27 -11.43 4.61
CA TRP A 85 4.96 -10.59 5.61
C TRP A 85 4.31 -10.73 7.00
N GLY A 86 3.22 -11.49 7.15
CA GLY A 86 2.58 -11.67 8.46
C GLY A 86 1.61 -10.56 8.83
N TRP A 87 1.28 -9.64 7.91
CA TRP A 87 0.10 -8.79 8.09
C TRP A 87 -1.15 -9.68 8.09
N GLN A 88 -2.09 -9.37 8.96
CA GLN A 88 -3.35 -10.09 9.13
C GLN A 88 -4.50 -9.17 8.75
N GLU A 89 -5.46 -9.70 7.99
CA GLU A 89 -6.69 -8.99 7.67
C GLU A 89 -7.65 -9.02 8.86
N ASP A 90 -8.11 -7.84 9.28
CA ASP A 90 -9.01 -7.62 10.42
C ASP A 90 -10.18 -6.72 9.99
N ASP A 91 -11.31 -7.30 9.58
CA ASP A 91 -12.57 -6.61 9.22
C ASP A 91 -12.47 -5.41 8.24
N ASP A 92 -12.07 -4.21 8.68
CA ASP A 92 -11.82 -3.01 7.85
C ASP A 92 -10.33 -2.60 7.81
N TYR A 93 -9.49 -3.31 8.55
CA TYR A 93 -8.09 -3.02 8.77
C TYR A 93 -7.19 -4.19 8.35
N VAL A 94 -5.91 -3.88 8.24
CA VAL A 94 -4.83 -4.85 8.16
C VAL A 94 -3.87 -4.54 9.30
N VAL A 95 -3.57 -5.52 10.13
CA VAL A 95 -2.77 -5.39 11.34
C VAL A 95 -1.51 -6.25 11.26
N LEU A 96 -0.40 -5.75 11.79
CA LEU A 96 0.86 -6.49 11.85
C LEU A 96 1.19 -6.81 13.30
N PRO A 97 1.29 -8.10 13.68
CA PRO A 97 1.70 -8.48 15.02
C PRO A 97 3.13 -8.01 15.33
N SER A 98 3.40 -7.81 16.62
CA SER A 98 4.64 -7.23 17.12
C SER A 98 5.90 -8.09 16.92
N ASP A 99 5.71 -9.38 16.61
CA ASP A 99 6.75 -10.40 16.50
C ASP A 99 7.40 -10.45 15.10
N GLU A 100 6.91 -9.67 14.15
CA GLU A 100 7.33 -9.76 12.75
C GLU A 100 8.64 -9.00 12.44
N ASP A 101 9.46 -9.63 11.60
CA ASP A 101 10.81 -9.16 11.28
C ASP A 101 10.80 -8.14 10.12
N ILE A 102 10.58 -6.87 10.48
CA ILE A 102 10.43 -5.77 9.50
C ILE A 102 11.72 -5.48 8.73
N GLN A 103 12.88 -5.77 9.33
CA GLN A 103 14.18 -5.49 8.72
C GLN A 103 14.39 -6.36 7.47
N LEU A 104 14.09 -7.65 7.56
CA LEU A 104 14.20 -8.58 6.44
C LEU A 104 13.34 -8.10 5.25
N VAL A 105 12.07 -7.80 5.51
CA VAL A 105 11.13 -7.39 4.46
C VAL A 105 11.55 -6.06 3.84
N LYS A 106 12.01 -5.11 4.65
CA LYS A 106 12.60 -3.85 4.16
C LYS A 106 13.77 -4.11 3.21
N GLN A 107 14.69 -5.02 3.53
CA GLN A 107 15.82 -5.32 2.64
C GLN A 107 15.36 -5.92 1.30
N ILE A 108 14.40 -6.83 1.33
CA ILE A 108 13.83 -7.45 0.12
C ILE A 108 13.18 -6.38 -0.76
N LEU A 109 12.36 -5.49 -0.18
CA LEU A 109 11.70 -4.38 -0.90
C LEU A 109 12.72 -3.41 -1.51
N MET A 110 13.76 -3.03 -0.76
CA MET A 110 14.82 -2.15 -1.27
C MET A 110 15.59 -2.79 -2.43
N LYS A 111 15.95 -4.07 -2.30
CA LYS A 111 16.62 -4.84 -3.37
C LYS A 111 15.77 -4.91 -4.63
N LYS A 112 14.47 -5.17 -4.49
CA LYS A 112 13.54 -5.20 -5.63
C LYS A 112 13.40 -3.84 -6.28
N LEU A 113 13.29 -2.77 -5.49
CA LEU A 113 13.15 -1.40 -5.99
C LEU A 113 14.37 -0.95 -6.81
N HIS A 114 15.60 -1.32 -6.41
CA HIS A 114 16.81 -1.02 -7.17
C HIS A 114 16.92 -1.82 -8.49
N THR A 115 16.25 -2.98 -8.56
CA THR A 115 16.20 -3.82 -9.77
C THR A 115 15.27 -3.23 -10.83
N ILE A 116 14.34 -2.35 -10.44
CA ILE A 116 13.49 -1.60 -11.37
C ILE A 116 14.27 -0.34 -11.78
N PRO A 117 14.86 -0.28 -12.98
CA PRO A 117 15.62 0.90 -13.40
C PRO A 117 14.68 2.11 -13.43
N SER A 118 14.82 2.99 -12.45
CA SER A 118 14.29 4.34 -12.51
C SER A 118 15.10 5.07 -13.57
N ARG A 119 14.44 5.71 -14.53
CA ARG A 119 15.11 6.41 -15.64
C ARG A 119 15.97 7.60 -15.19
N SER A 120 16.10 7.88 -13.89
CA SER A 120 17.02 8.87 -13.36
C SER A 120 17.46 8.49 -11.95
N SER A 121 18.75 8.22 -11.81
CA SER A 121 19.48 8.21 -10.55
C SER A 121 19.53 9.62 -9.96
N SER A 122 19.03 9.81 -8.73
CA SER A 122 19.56 10.75 -7.73
C SER A 122 18.76 10.63 -6.45
N GLY A 123 19.46 10.55 -5.32
CA GLY A 123 18.88 10.35 -4.00
C GLY A 123 17.86 11.42 -3.63
N VAL A 124 16.73 10.96 -3.11
CA VAL A 124 15.86 11.69 -2.18
C VAL A 124 15.78 10.75 -0.99
N THR A 125 16.71 10.85 -0.04
CA THR A 125 16.52 11.59 1.21
C THR A 125 15.05 11.64 1.61
N SER A 126 14.70 10.77 2.55
CA SER A 126 13.77 11.05 3.64
C SER A 126 12.82 12.23 3.39
N LYS A 127 11.77 12.02 2.61
CA LYS A 127 10.54 12.78 2.81
C LYS A 127 9.52 11.80 3.34
N SER A 128 9.62 11.57 4.64
CA SER A 128 8.48 11.19 5.46
C SER A 128 7.40 12.23 5.22
N GLU A 129 6.52 11.99 4.25
CA GLU A 129 5.16 12.48 4.37
C GLU A 129 4.60 11.81 5.62
N PRO A 130 4.17 12.60 6.62
CA PRO A 130 3.36 12.01 7.67
C PRO A 130 2.18 11.36 6.94
N VAL A 131 1.91 10.09 7.23
CA VAL A 131 0.55 9.57 7.10
C VAL A 131 -0.25 10.36 8.14
N SER A 132 -0.55 11.62 7.82
CA SER A 132 -1.47 12.46 8.55
C SER A 132 -2.80 11.78 8.36
N TYR A 133 -3.17 11.03 9.39
CA TYR A 133 -4.53 10.72 9.69
C TYR A 133 -5.28 12.05 9.79
N GLU A 134 -5.89 12.48 8.67
CA GLU A 134 -6.90 13.54 8.71
C GLU A 134 -8.08 13.00 9.53
N PRO A 135 -8.51 13.70 10.60
CA PRO A 135 -9.72 13.33 11.31
C PRO A 135 -10.90 13.45 10.34
N LEU A 136 -11.71 12.40 10.30
CA LEU A 136 -13.00 12.38 9.64
C LEU A 136 -13.86 13.55 10.14
N PHE A 137 -13.82 14.69 9.44
CA PHE A 137 -15.03 15.48 9.28
C PHE A 137 -15.75 14.92 8.06
N GLN A 138 -16.80 14.17 8.39
CA GLN A 138 -17.86 13.77 7.49
C GLN A 138 -18.40 15.02 6.78
N SER A 139 -17.89 15.33 5.58
CA SER A 139 -18.60 16.21 4.65
C SER A 139 -19.03 15.38 3.46
N ILE A 140 -20.32 15.09 3.48
CA ILE A 140 -21.09 14.51 2.40
C ILE A 140 -20.78 15.32 1.14
N THR A 141 -19.93 14.79 0.25
CA THR A 141 -19.86 15.30 -1.11
C THR A 141 -21.05 14.70 -1.85
N VAL A 142 -22.13 15.48 -1.86
CA VAL A 142 -23.26 15.31 -2.76
C VAL A 142 -22.68 15.18 -4.17
N ARG A 143 -22.94 14.04 -4.80
CA ARG A 143 -22.56 13.81 -6.18
C ARG A 143 -23.44 14.71 -7.04
N CYS A 144 -22.91 15.86 -7.45
CA CYS A 144 -23.51 16.69 -8.49
C CYS A 144 -23.68 15.84 -9.75
N SER A 145 -24.93 15.52 -10.06
CA SER A 145 -25.37 15.12 -11.39
C SER A 145 -26.33 16.18 -11.86
N PHE A 146 -25.80 17.37 -12.19
CA PHE A 146 -26.56 18.42 -12.87
C PHE A 146 -26.51 18.12 -14.37
N SER A 147 -27.40 17.21 -14.79
CA SER A 147 -27.92 17.21 -16.15
C SER A 147 -29.06 18.24 -16.15
N THR A 148 -28.89 19.28 -16.93
CA THR A 148 -29.78 20.43 -17.08
C THR A 148 -31.22 20.02 -17.41
N MET A 149 -32.17 20.34 -16.53
CA MET A 149 -33.60 20.29 -16.80
C MET A 149 -34.31 21.56 -16.31
N LEU A 150 -35.01 22.16 -17.26
CA LEU A 150 -36.20 23.03 -17.16
C LEU A 150 -36.08 24.45 -16.59
N ASP A 151 -36.09 25.38 -17.53
CA ASP A 151 -36.73 26.68 -17.47
C ASP A 151 -38.08 26.69 -16.71
N VAL A 152 -38.07 27.45 -15.62
CA VAL A 152 -39.00 28.55 -15.31
C VAL A 152 -40.41 28.45 -15.95
N TYR A 153 -41.32 27.78 -15.24
CA TYR A 153 -42.74 28.10 -15.30
C TYR A 153 -43.13 28.87 -14.02
N GLY A 154 -43.79 30.01 -14.24
CA GLY A 154 -43.95 31.08 -13.26
C GLY A 154 -44.87 30.77 -12.09
N TYR A 155 -44.80 31.67 -11.10
CA TYR A 155 -45.92 31.93 -10.23
C TYR A 155 -46.02 33.42 -9.89
N GLN A 156 -47.27 33.85 -9.94
CA GLN A 156 -47.78 35.20 -10.05
C GLN A 156 -47.63 35.99 -8.75
N ILE A 157 -47.37 37.30 -8.93
CA ILE A 157 -47.41 38.37 -7.94
C ILE A 157 -48.79 38.43 -7.28
N ASP A 158 -48.83 38.40 -5.94
CA ASP A 158 -49.93 38.97 -5.16
C ASP A 158 -49.33 39.94 -4.14
N ARG A 159 -49.44 41.24 -4.45
CA ARG A 159 -49.07 42.33 -3.54
C ARG A 159 -50.32 43.20 -3.39
N ASN A 160 -50.84 43.21 -2.17
CA ASN A 160 -51.87 44.12 -1.67
C ASN A 160 -51.48 45.60 -1.85
#